data_AF-A0A8C4VTH6-F1
#
_entry.id   AF-A0A8C4VTH6-F1
#
_cell.length_a   1.000
_cell.length_b   1.000
_cell.length_c   1.000
_cell.angle_alpha   90.00
_cell.angle_beta   90.00
_cell.angle_gamma   90.00
#
_symmetry.space_group_name_H-M   'P 1'
#
loop_
_entity.id
_entity.type
_entity.pdbx_description
1 polymer ?
#
loop_
_entity_poly.entity_id
_entity_poly.type
_entity_poly.pdbx_seq_one_letter_code
_entity_poly.pdbx_strand_id
1 'polypeptide(L)'
;FNVGGWHFSIPKSKIAQFPESLLWKESSALVPSENPRLFIDRDGFTFRHVHYYLHTSKLSFSSCAELNLLYEQALILQLTPLLQVHVPTSLCDSTQKRNENKEKFITKESSYCE
;
A
#
# COMPACT_ATOMS: atom_id res chain seq x y z
N PHE A 1 -5.52 -11.52 -10.46
CA PHE A 1 -5.16 -11.65 -9.02
C PHE A 1 -6.40 -11.98 -8.20
N ASN A 2 -6.25 -12.82 -7.19
CA ASN A 2 -7.17 -13.02 -6.08
C ASN A 2 -6.46 -12.49 -4.82
N VAL A 3 -6.98 -11.45 -4.19
CA VAL A 3 -6.35 -10.77 -3.05
C VAL A 3 -7.26 -10.88 -1.84
N GLY A 4 -6.97 -11.79 -0.92
CA GLY A 4 -7.83 -12.03 0.26
C GLY A 4 -9.28 -12.38 -0.09
N GLY A 5 -9.51 -13.07 -1.22
CA GLY A 5 -10.85 -13.41 -1.74
C GLY A 5 -11.40 -12.42 -2.77
N TRP A 6 -10.76 -11.25 -2.96
CA TRP A 6 -11.20 -10.23 -3.91
C TRP A 6 -10.56 -10.42 -5.28
N HIS A 7 -11.38 -10.38 -6.33
CA HIS A 7 -10.94 -10.66 -7.69
C HIS A 7 -10.58 -9.36 -8.42
N PHE A 8 -9.31 -9.23 -8.79
CA PHE A 8 -8.79 -8.11 -9.57
C PHE A 8 -8.26 -8.58 -10.92
N SER A 9 -8.67 -7.90 -11.98
CA SER A 9 -8.12 -8.03 -13.33
C SER A 9 -7.22 -6.84 -13.61
N ILE A 10 -5.97 -7.11 -13.98
CA ILE A 10 -4.96 -6.09 -14.30
C ILE A 10 -4.24 -6.55 -15.57
N PRO A 11 -4.21 -5.72 -16.62
CA PRO A 11 -3.45 -6.07 -17.82
C PRO A 11 -1.97 -6.27 -17.52
N LYS A 12 -1.35 -7.29 -18.14
CA LYS A 12 0.09 -7.57 -18.00
C LYS A 12 0.95 -6.35 -18.38
N SER A 13 0.49 -5.55 -19.34
CA SER A 13 1.14 -4.30 -19.77
C SER A 13 1.15 -3.19 -18.70
N LYS A 14 0.22 -3.18 -17.75
CA LYS A 14 0.20 -2.20 -16.64
C LYS A 14 1.20 -2.58 -15.55
N ILE A 15 1.21 -3.86 -15.16
CA ILE A 15 2.17 -4.37 -14.17
C ILE A 15 3.61 -4.42 -14.70
N ALA A 16 3.81 -4.57 -16.01
CA ALA A 16 5.13 -4.49 -16.66
C ALA A 16 5.85 -3.15 -16.46
N GLN A 17 5.11 -2.07 -16.14
CA GLN A 17 5.69 -0.75 -15.85
C GLN A 17 6.41 -0.72 -14.49
N PHE A 18 6.24 -1.77 -13.69
CA PHE A 18 6.82 -1.92 -12.36
C PHE A 18 7.65 -3.21 -12.31
N PRO A 19 8.78 -3.29 -13.05
CA PRO A 19 9.54 -4.53 -13.20
C PRO A 19 10.09 -5.06 -11.87
N GLU A 20 10.32 -4.18 -10.89
CA GLU A 20 10.78 -4.58 -9.56
C GLU A 20 9.66 -5.06 -8.63
N SER A 21 8.39 -4.80 -8.99
CA SER A 21 7.27 -5.19 -8.16
C SER A 21 7.11 -6.72 -8.10
N LEU A 22 6.63 -7.21 -6.95
CA LEU A 22 6.25 -8.62 -6.82
C LEU A 22 5.14 -8.99 -7.82
N LEU A 23 4.24 -8.05 -8.13
CA LEU A 23 3.18 -8.27 -9.11
C LEU A 23 3.73 -8.61 -10.50
N TRP A 24 4.81 -7.94 -10.94
CA TRP A 24 5.48 -8.27 -12.19
C TRP A 24 6.26 -9.58 -12.09
N LYS A 25 7.07 -9.75 -11.04
CA LYS A 25 7.91 -10.95 -10.86
C LYS A 25 7.07 -12.23 -10.88
N GLU A 26 5.98 -12.27 -10.12
CA GLU A 26 5.07 -13.42 -10.09
C GLU A 26 4.31 -13.61 -11.40
N SER A 27 3.80 -12.54 -12.03
CA SER A 27 2.99 -12.65 -13.26
C SER A 27 3.82 -12.91 -14.52
N SER A 28 5.08 -12.49 -14.54
CA SER A 28 6.00 -12.72 -15.65
C SER A 28 6.44 -14.18 -15.71
N ALA A 29 6.57 -14.85 -14.56
CA ALA A 29 6.90 -16.27 -14.45
C ALA A 29 5.77 -17.22 -14.91
N LEU A 30 4.53 -16.72 -15.04
CA LEU A 30 3.39 -17.55 -15.45
C LEU A 30 3.43 -17.92 -16.94
N VAL A 31 3.18 -19.19 -17.23
CA VAL A 31 2.98 -19.70 -18.58
C VAL A 31 1.59 -19.28 -19.09
N PRO A 32 1.49 -18.60 -20.25
CA PRO A 32 0.21 -18.08 -20.75
C PRO A 32 -0.89 -19.12 -20.96
N SER A 33 -0.53 -20.38 -21.21
CA SER A 33 -1.48 -21.46 -21.51
C SER A 33 -2.38 -21.84 -20.33
N GLU A 34 -1.97 -21.57 -19.09
CA GLU A 34 -2.69 -22.00 -17.90
C GLU A 34 -3.62 -20.92 -17.32
N ASN A 35 -3.51 -19.67 -17.79
CA ASN A 35 -4.21 -18.50 -17.24
C ASN A 35 -4.38 -18.53 -15.70
N PRO A 36 -3.34 -18.86 -14.91
CA PRO A 36 -3.54 -19.07 -13.49
C PRO A 36 -3.79 -17.73 -12.82
N ARG A 37 -4.77 -17.71 -11.90
CA ARG A 37 -5.04 -16.53 -11.09
C ARG A 37 -4.09 -16.51 -9.90
N LEU A 38 -3.12 -15.60 -9.92
CA LEU A 38 -2.22 -15.38 -8.78
C LEU A 38 -2.99 -15.01 -7.52
N PHE A 39 -2.69 -15.70 -6.42
CA PHE A 39 -3.21 -15.42 -5.09
C PHE A 39 -2.26 -14.52 -4.31
N ILE A 40 -2.83 -13.57 -3.57
CA ILE A 40 -2.11 -12.67 -2.67
C ILE A 40 -2.86 -12.72 -1.33
N ASP A 41 -2.17 -13.18 -0.29
CA ASP A 41 -2.74 -13.30 1.06
C ASP A 41 -2.73 -11.95 1.79
N ARG A 42 -3.47 -10.97 1.24
CA ARG A 42 -3.54 -9.59 1.74
C ARG A 42 -4.96 -9.06 1.67
N ASP A 43 -5.19 -7.95 2.37
CA ASP A 43 -6.48 -7.26 2.34
C ASP A 43 -6.85 -6.75 0.93
N GLY A 44 -7.89 -7.34 0.35
CA GLY A 44 -8.43 -6.95 -0.94
C GLY A 44 -9.08 -5.56 -0.94
N PHE A 45 -9.59 -5.09 0.20
CA PHE A 45 -10.21 -3.75 0.29
C PHE A 45 -9.17 -2.65 0.07
N THR A 46 -8.05 -2.71 0.76
CA THR A 46 -6.92 -1.78 0.57
C THR A 46 -6.28 -1.95 -0.80
N PHE A 47 -6.19 -3.20 -1.32
CA PHE A 47 -5.62 -3.47 -2.64
C PHE A 47 -6.37 -2.75 -3.78
N ARG A 48 -7.64 -2.37 -3.60
CA ARG A 48 -8.37 -1.53 -4.56
C ARG A 48 -7.63 -0.23 -4.89
N HIS A 49 -6.92 0.37 -3.93
CA HIS A 49 -6.15 1.59 -4.17
C HIS A 49 -4.85 1.33 -4.93
N VAL A 50 -4.20 0.20 -4.66
CA VAL A 50 -3.08 -0.30 -5.48
C VAL A 50 -3.56 -0.52 -6.92
N HIS A 51 -4.69 -1.21 -7.10
CA HIS A 51 -5.31 -1.45 -8.40
C HIS A 51 -5.60 -0.14 -9.14
N TYR A 52 -6.19 0.85 -8.45
CA TYR A 52 -6.44 2.18 -9.01
C TYR A 52 -5.15 2.88 -9.43
N TYR A 53 -4.10 2.84 -8.59
CA TYR A 53 -2.80 3.42 -8.90
C TYR A 53 -2.15 2.78 -10.13
N LEU A 54 -2.17 1.45 -10.25
CA LEU A 54 -1.61 0.75 -11.41
C LEU A 54 -2.27 1.17 -12.73
N HIS A 55 -3.55 1.59 -12.70
CA HIS A 55 -4.26 2.02 -13.89
C HIS A 55 -4.05 3.50 -14.21
N THR A 56 -3.98 4.35 -13.18
CA THR A 56 -4.09 5.81 -13.32
C THR A 56 -2.83 6.58 -12.95
N SER A 57 -1.87 5.93 -12.28
CA SER A 57 -0.70 6.55 -11.64
C SER A 57 -1.06 7.64 -10.61
N LYS A 58 -2.27 7.59 -10.05
CA LYS A 58 -2.77 8.52 -9.03
C LYS A 58 -3.07 7.78 -7.73
N LEU A 59 -2.80 8.43 -6.60
CA LEU A 59 -3.23 7.95 -5.30
C LEU A 59 -4.73 8.21 -5.13
N SER A 60 -5.42 7.23 -4.53
CA SER A 60 -6.81 7.33 -4.10
C SER A 60 -6.84 6.92 -2.63
N PHE A 61 -7.41 7.77 -1.78
CA PHE A 61 -7.64 7.50 -0.36
C PHE A 61 -8.64 8.51 0.19
N SER A 62 -9.31 8.14 1.27
CA SER A 62 -10.35 8.90 1.96
C SER A 62 -9.98 9.23 3.40
N SER A 63 -8.90 8.64 3.94
CA SER A 63 -8.40 8.90 5.29
C SER A 63 -6.90 8.60 5.42
N CYS A 64 -6.29 9.10 6.49
CA CYS A 64 -4.88 8.82 6.82
C CYS A 64 -4.64 7.34 7.10
N ALA A 65 -5.58 6.68 7.79
CA ALA A 65 -5.48 5.26 8.10
C ALA A 65 -5.47 4.42 6.80
N GLU A 66 -6.33 4.77 5.84
CA GLU A 66 -6.35 4.12 4.53
C GLU A 66 -5.06 4.38 3.74
N LEU A 67 -4.50 5.59 3.82
CA LEU A 67 -3.21 5.92 3.21
C LEU A 67 -2.05 5.12 3.83
N ASN A 68 -2.02 4.96 5.15
CA ASN A 68 -1.01 4.14 5.83
C ASN A 68 -1.08 2.67 5.38
N LEU A 69 -2.29 2.09 5.35
CA LEU A 69 -2.50 0.72 4.85
C LEU A 69 -2.07 0.58 3.38
N LEU A 70 -2.35 1.58 2.55
CA LEU A 70 -1.89 1.61 1.16
C LEU A 70 -0.36 1.61 1.06
N TYR A 71 0.33 2.42 1.85
CA TYR A 71 1.79 2.44 1.89
C TYR A 71 2.38 1.11 2.37
N GLU A 72 1.81 0.49 3.39
CA GLU A 72 2.22 -0.85 3.84
C GLU A 72 2.08 -1.89 2.72
N GLN A 73 0.94 -1.89 2.00
CA GLN A 73 0.74 -2.78 0.85
C GLN A 73 1.74 -2.50 -0.28
N ALA A 74 1.99 -1.22 -0.59
CA ALA A 74 2.93 -0.84 -1.63
C ALA A 74 4.37 -1.26 -1.30
N LEU A 75 4.75 -1.20 -0.01
CA LEU A 75 6.06 -1.67 0.46
C LEU A 75 6.20 -3.18 0.25
N ILE A 76 5.22 -3.96 0.70
CA ILE A 76 5.20 -5.43 0.54
C ILE A 76 5.28 -5.81 -0.94
N LEU A 77 4.50 -5.15 -1.80
CA LEU A 77 4.44 -5.43 -3.23
C LEU A 77 5.62 -4.83 -4.03
N GLN A 78 6.53 -4.11 -3.37
CA GLN A 78 7.68 -3.43 -3.99
C GLN A 78 7.26 -2.44 -5.09
N LEU A 79 6.20 -1.66 -4.85
CA LEU A 79 5.70 -0.62 -5.75
C LEU A 79 6.39 0.72 -5.46
N THR A 80 7.70 0.80 -5.68
CA THR A 80 8.54 1.96 -5.37
C THR A 80 8.00 3.29 -5.89
N PRO A 81 7.47 3.41 -7.14
CA PRO A 81 6.92 4.68 -7.61
C PRO A 81 5.73 5.18 -6.79
N LEU A 82 4.94 4.29 -6.19
CA LEU A 82 3.84 4.66 -5.28
C LEU A 82 4.39 5.23 -3.97
N LEU A 83 5.46 4.61 -3.43
CA LEU A 83 6.12 5.05 -2.20
C LEU A 83 6.77 6.45 -2.34
N GLN A 84 7.13 6.85 -3.56
CA GLN A 84 7.78 8.13 -3.86
C GLN A 84 6.78 9.26 -4.15
N VAL A 85 5.48 8.97 -4.25
CA VAL A 85 4.47 10.01 -4.49
C VAL A 85 4.42 10.93 -3.28
N HIS A 86 4.70 12.22 -3.52
CA HIS A 86 4.59 13.24 -2.49
C HIS A 86 3.12 13.52 -2.18
N VAL A 87 2.70 13.22 -0.94
CA VAL A 87 1.39 13.62 -0.42
C VAL A 87 1.58 14.88 0.42
N PRO A 88 0.90 15.99 0.10
CA PRO A 88 0.93 17.19 0.93
C PRO A 88 0.57 16.87 2.38
N THR A 89 1.45 17.23 3.31
CA THR A 89 1.33 16.95 4.76
C THR A 89 -0.01 17.42 5.35
N SER A 90 -0.58 18.49 4.79
CA SER A 90 -1.90 19.02 5.15
C SER A 90 -3.07 18.06 4.94
N LEU A 91 -2.91 17.01 4.12
CA LEU A 91 -3.96 16.01 3.87
C LEU A 91 -4.00 14.92 4.96
N CYS A 92 -2.95 14.76 5.76
CA CYS A 92 -2.82 13.66 6.72
C CYS A 92 -2.49 14.03 8.18
N ASP A 93 -2.41 15.32 8.50
CA ASP A 93 -1.87 15.83 9.77
C ASP A 93 -2.73 15.60 11.04
N SER A 94 -3.91 14.99 10.94
CA SER A 94 -4.78 14.82 12.11
C SER A 94 -4.37 13.66 13.05
N THR A 95 -3.48 12.76 12.62
CA THR A 95 -3.11 11.57 13.40
C THR A 95 -1.67 11.53 13.91
N GLN A 96 -0.72 12.21 13.26
CA GLN A 96 0.69 12.24 13.69
C GLN A 96 0.89 13.01 15.02
N LYS A 97 0.20 14.16 15.19
CA LYS A 97 0.32 15.00 16.41
C LYS A 97 -0.17 14.33 17.69
N ARG A 98 -1.01 13.29 17.61
CA ARG A 98 -1.51 12.59 18.80
C ARG A 98 -0.53 11.58 19.36
N ASN A 99 0.32 10.99 18.50
CA ASN A 99 1.29 9.98 18.90
C ASN A 99 2.56 10.64 19.46
N GLU A 100 3.03 11.73 18.85
CA GLU A 100 4.14 12.53 19.41
C GLU A 100 3.79 13.15 20.78
N ASN A 101 2.53 13.58 20.98
CA ASN A 101 2.10 14.12 22.27
C ASN A 101 1.88 13.04 23.33
N LYS A 102 1.55 11.80 22.94
CA LYS A 102 1.46 10.65 23.87
C LYS A 102 2.84 10.19 24.34
N GLU A 103 3.82 10.09 23.44
CA GLU A 103 5.20 9.73 23.83
C GLU A 103 5.84 10.80 24.72
N LYS A 104 5.58 12.08 24.46
CA LYS A 104 6.00 13.20 25.33
C LYS A 104 5.29 13.21 26.69
N PHE A 105 4.08 12.66 26.79
CA PHE A 105 3.34 12.53 28.06
C PHE A 105 3.90 11.38 28.90
N ILE A 106 4.14 10.22 28.28
CA ILE A 106 4.71 9.03 28.95
C ILE A 106 6.14 9.30 29.47
N THR A 107 6.98 9.99 28.68
CA THR A 107 8.34 10.37 29.13
C THR A 107 8.33 11.40 30.26
N LYS A 108 7.29 12.23 30.37
CA LYS A 108 7.14 13.18 31.49
C LYS A 108 6.67 12.53 32.79
N GLU A 109 5.77 11.55 32.73
CA GLU A 109 5.33 10.83 33.94
C GLU A 109 6.46 9.97 34.54
N SER A 110 7.34 9.39 33.72
CA SER A 110 8.48 8.60 34.22
C SER A 110 9.54 9.44 34.95
N SER A 111 9.62 10.76 34.72
CA SER A 111 10.60 11.63 35.40
C SER A 111 10.07 12.26 36.70
N TYR A 112 8.82 11.99 37.08
CA TYR A 112 8.22 12.46 38.34
C TYR A 112 8.21 11.37 39.42
N CYS A 113 8.67 10.16 39.07
CA CYS A 113 8.85 9.01 39.96
C CYS A 113 10.34 8.65 40.09
N GLU A 114 11.18 9.62 40.46
CA GLU A 114 12.52 9.40 41.05
C GLU A 114 12.70 10.33 42.25
#